data_AF-A0A942EFE2-F1
#
_entry.id   AF-A0A942EFE2-F1
#
_cell.length_a   1.000
_cell.length_b   1.000
_cell.length_c   1.000
_cell.angle_alpha   90.00
_cell.angle_beta   90.00
_cell.angle_gamma   90.00
#
_symmetry.space_group_name_H-M   'P 1'
#
loop_
_entity.id
_entity.type
_entity.pdbx_description
1 polymer ?
#
loop_
_entity_poly.entity_id
_entity_poly.type
_entity_poly.pdbx_seq_one_letter_code
_entity_poly.pdbx_strand_id
1 'polypeptide(L)'
;MMWAQTYDNWVRTNGVERIDFIQADIEGAERNLLRGAVEVLKEHRPRLAICTYHLKDDPVVLIKIIKDANPKYKIHLGHYKLYAV
;
A
#
# COMPACT_ATOMS: atom_id res chain seq x y z
N MET A 1 12.00 7.38 21.08
CA MET A 1 12.69 6.88 19.88
C MET A 1 11.68 6.05 19.11
N MET A 2 11.14 6.57 18.00
CA MET A 2 10.14 5.84 17.21
C MET A 2 10.85 4.99 16.16
N TRP A 3 10.65 3.68 16.21
CA TRP A 3 11.14 2.76 15.19
C TRP A 3 10.15 2.77 14.02
N ALA A 4 10.59 3.26 12.86
CA ALA A 4 9.84 3.17 11.61
C ALA A 4 10.79 2.72 10.50
N GLN A 5 10.28 1.93 9.57
CA GLN A 5 11.02 1.47 8.38
C GLN A 5 10.07 1.34 7.19
N THR A 6 10.64 1.25 5.99
CA THR A 6 9.86 0.97 4.79
C THR A 6 9.50 -0.50 4.71
N TYR A 7 8.37 -0.80 4.08
CA TYR A 7 7.90 -2.17 3.88
C TYR A 7 8.87 -2.96 2.99
N ASP A 8 9.38 -2.34 1.92
CA ASP A 8 10.38 -2.90 1.02
C ASP A 8 11.66 -3.30 1.77
N ASN A 9 12.14 -2.46 2.69
CA ASN A 9 13.33 -2.80 3.48
C ASN A 9 13.06 -4.00 4.38
N TRP A 10 11.91 -4.04 5.05
CA TRP A 10 11.54 -5.15 5.91
C TRP A 10 11.41 -6.47 5.14
N VAL A 11 10.74 -6.46 3.98
CA VAL A 11 10.61 -7.64 3.10
C VAL A 11 11.99 -8.17 2.70
N ARG A 12 12.89 -7.27 2.29
CA ARG A 12 14.27 -7.63 1.90
C ARG A 12 15.07 -8.22 3.05
N THR A 13 15.10 -7.55 4.21
CA THR A 13 15.93 -7.97 5.35
C THR A 13 15.44 -9.25 6.02
N ASN A 14 14.16 -9.57 5.87
CA ASN A 14 13.57 -10.81 6.39
C ASN A 14 13.51 -11.93 5.34
N GLY A 15 14.04 -11.72 4.13
CA GLY A 15 14.09 -12.74 3.09
C GLY A 15 12.71 -13.24 2.65
N VAL A 16 11.69 -12.38 2.66
CA VAL A 16 10.32 -12.77 2.29
C VAL A 16 10.24 -12.92 0.76
N GLU A 17 10.03 -14.14 0.29
CA GLU A 17 10.03 -14.48 -1.14
C GLU A 17 8.81 -13.92 -1.90
N ARG A 18 7.65 -13.79 -1.24
CA ARG A 18 6.42 -13.33 -1.88
C ARG A 18 5.48 -12.65 -0.89
N ILE A 19 4.81 -11.59 -1.36
CA ILE A 19 3.67 -10.95 -0.68
C ILE A 19 2.48 -11.04 -1.63
N ASP A 20 1.39 -11.68 -1.18
CA ASP A 20 0.18 -11.84 -2.00
C ASP A 20 -0.96 -10.89 -1.61
N PHE A 21 -0.91 -10.36 -0.39
CA PHE A 21 -1.96 -9.49 0.13
C PHE A 21 -1.41 -8.48 1.14
N ILE A 22 -1.92 -7.24 1.07
CA ILE A 22 -1.67 -6.19 2.06
C ILE A 22 -3.03 -5.62 2.50
N GLN A 23 -3.29 -5.71 3.80
CA GLN A 23 -4.36 -4.95 4.45
C GLN A 23 -3.72 -3.90 5.35
N ALA A 24 -4.23 -2.66 5.30
CA ALA A 24 -3.74 -1.61 6.18
C ALA A 24 -4.85 -0.70 6.69
N ASP A 25 -4.76 -0.42 7.98
CA ASP A 25 -5.47 0.61 8.73
C ASP A 25 -4.51 1.06 9.84
N ILE A 26 -3.79 2.15 9.58
CA ILE A 26 -2.59 2.57 10.33
C ILE A 26 -2.63 4.05 10.67
N GLU A 27 -3.83 4.55 10.97
CA GLU A 27 -4.06 5.87 11.57
C GLU A 27 -3.40 7.02 10.77
N GLY A 28 -3.56 7.00 9.44
CA GLY A 28 -3.07 8.05 8.54
C GLY A 28 -1.70 7.78 7.92
N ALA A 29 -1.03 6.68 8.28
CA ALA A 29 0.26 6.30 7.70
C ALA A 29 0.14 5.50 6.38
N GLU A 30 -1.06 5.32 5.81
CA GLU A 30 -1.32 4.50 4.60
C GLU A 30 -0.47 4.97 3.41
N ARG A 31 -0.33 6.29 3.24
CA ARG A 31 0.50 6.87 2.18
C ARG A 31 1.98 6.52 2.37
N ASN A 32 2.46 6.52 3.61
CA ASN A 32 3.84 6.17 3.93
C ASN A 32 4.10 4.68 3.75
N LEU A 33 3.13 3.83 4.12
CA LEU A 33 3.19 2.40 3.83
C LEU A 33 3.32 2.15 2.33
N LEU A 34 2.42 2.72 1.52
CA LEU A 34 2.43 2.49 0.06
C LEU A 34 3.71 3.04 -0.60
N ARG A 35 4.19 4.23 -0.18
CA ARG A 35 5.47 4.78 -0.68
C ARG A 35 6.68 3.97 -0.22
N GLY A 36 6.59 3.33 0.94
CA GLY A 36 7.61 2.41 1.43
C GLY A 36 7.48 0.99 0.88
N ALA A 37 6.51 0.71 0.00
CA ALA A 37 6.22 -0.60 -0.56
C ALA A 37 6.29 -0.62 -2.10
N VAL A 38 7.02 0.32 -2.71
CA VAL A 38 7.00 0.52 -4.18
C VAL A 38 7.50 -0.72 -4.90
N GLU A 39 8.59 -1.34 -4.43
CA GLU A 39 9.13 -2.55 -5.06
C GLU A 39 8.16 -3.73 -4.87
N VAL A 40 7.57 -3.89 -3.69
CA VAL A 40 6.55 -4.93 -3.46
C VAL A 40 5.32 -4.74 -4.35
N LEU A 41 4.80 -3.52 -4.47
CA LEU A 41 3.64 -3.19 -5.33
C LEU A 41 3.93 -3.44 -6.81
N LYS A 42 5.17 -3.21 -7.24
CA LYS A 42 5.61 -3.40 -8.62
C LYS A 42 5.84 -4.88 -8.95
N GLU A 43 6.63 -5.57 -8.14
CA GLU A 43 7.12 -6.92 -8.46
C GLU A 43 6.17 -8.02 -7.97
N HIS A 44 5.67 -7.92 -6.74
CA HIS A 44 4.79 -8.95 -6.18
C HIS A 44 3.31 -8.71 -6.55
N ARG A 45 2.97 -7.45 -6.86
CA ARG A 45 1.62 -6.98 -7.18
C ARG A 45 0.55 -7.62 -6.26
N PRO A 46 0.69 -7.50 -4.92
CA PRO A 46 -0.27 -8.08 -3.99
C PRO A 46 -1.64 -7.46 -4.14
N ARG A 47 -2.68 -8.22 -3.79
CA ARG A 47 -4.02 -7.67 -3.61
C ARG A 47 -4.01 -6.69 -2.43
N LEU A 48 -4.70 -5.55 -2.56
CA LEU A 48 -4.73 -4.52 -1.53
C LEU A 48 -6.12 -4.36 -0.93
N ALA A 49 -6.18 -4.09 0.37
CA ALA A 49 -7.37 -3.62 1.08
C ALA A 49 -6.96 -2.54 2.10
N ILE A 50 -7.00 -1.28 1.70
CA ILE A 50 -6.47 -0.13 2.45
C ILE A 50 -7.62 0.76 2.89
N CYS A 51 -7.67 1.19 4.16
CA CYS A 51 -8.66 2.17 4.60
C CYS A 51 -8.43 3.54 3.92
N THR A 52 -9.50 4.34 3.78
CA THR A 52 -9.43 5.62 3.04
C THR A 52 -10.10 6.77 3.79
N TYR A 53 -10.24 6.66 5.12
CA TYR A 53 -11.00 7.63 5.93
C TYR A 53 -10.16 8.48 6.87
N HIS A 54 -8.86 8.20 7.01
CA HIS A 54 -8.00 8.96 7.92
C HIS A 54 -7.69 10.35 7.40
N LEU A 55 -7.48 10.52 6.08
CA LEU A 55 -7.35 11.82 5.44
C LEU A 55 -8.40 12.01 4.34
N LYS A 56 -8.92 13.24 4.23
CA LYS A 56 -10.01 13.59 3.29
C LYS A 56 -9.68 13.26 1.83
N ASP A 57 -8.42 13.40 1.44
CA ASP A 57 -7.90 13.18 0.08
C ASP A 57 -7.28 11.78 -0.13
N ASP A 58 -7.34 10.89 0.87
CA ASP A 58 -6.81 9.52 0.74
C ASP A 58 -7.37 8.75 -0.46
N PRO A 59 -8.68 8.78 -0.76
CA PRO A 59 -9.20 8.08 -1.92
C PRO A 59 -8.45 8.43 -3.22
N VAL A 60 -8.11 9.71 -3.42
CA VAL A 60 -7.41 10.16 -4.64
C VAL A 60 -5.92 9.87 -4.55
N VAL A 61 -5.29 10.17 -3.42
CA VAL A 61 -3.84 10.07 -3.25
C VAL A 61 -3.37 8.62 -3.22
N LEU A 62 -4.09 7.73 -2.54
CA LEU A 62 -3.74 6.31 -2.48
C LEU A 62 -3.86 5.66 -3.87
N ILE A 63 -4.91 5.98 -4.63
CA ILE A 63 -5.05 5.54 -6.03
C ILE A 63 -3.84 5.96 -6.86
N LYS A 64 -3.44 7.23 -6.75
CA LYS A 64 -2.29 7.75 -7.47
C LYS A 64 -1.01 6.99 -7.11
N ILE A 65 -0.71 6.81 -5.82
CA ILE A 65 0.50 6.11 -5.39
C ILE A 65 0.53 4.67 -5.92
N ILE A 66 -0.60 3.94 -5.81
CA ILE A 66 -0.69 2.55 -6.29
C ILE A 66 -0.49 2.48 -7.81
N LYS A 67 -1.10 3.40 -8.57
CA LYS A 67 -0.98 3.45 -10.03
C LYS A 67 0.39 3.89 -10.52
N ASP A 68 1.04 4.81 -9.81
CA ASP A 68 2.40 5.23 -10.09
C ASP A 68 3.39 4.08 -9.88
N ALA A 69 3.21 3.29 -8.81
CA ALA A 69 4.03 2.12 -8.54
C ALA A 69 3.81 0.99 -9.55
N ASN A 70 2.54 0.72 -9.90
CA ASN A 70 2.19 -0.28 -10.89
C ASN A 70 0.87 0.06 -11.62
N PRO A 71 0.93 0.52 -12.89
CA PRO A 71 -0.27 0.95 -13.61
C PRO A 71 -1.25 -0.20 -13.91
N LYS A 72 -0.82 -1.46 -13.79
CA LYS A 72 -1.64 -2.66 -14.05
C LYS A 72 -2.68 -2.95 -12.96
N TYR A 73 -2.59 -2.32 -11.79
CA TYR A 73 -3.59 -2.50 -10.73
C TYR A 73 -4.98 -2.07 -11.20
N LYS A 74 -6.00 -2.89 -10.95
CA LYS A 74 -7.41 -2.51 -11.08
C LYS A 74 -7.91 -2.07 -9.72
N ILE A 75 -8.38 -0.83 -9.65
CA ILE A 75 -8.82 -0.20 -8.40
C ILE A 75 -10.35 -0.30 -8.30
N HIS A 76 -10.84 -0.67 -7.11
CA HIS A 76 -12.22 -0.50 -6.70
C HIS A 76 -12.27 0.31 -5.40
N LEU A 77 -12.89 1.49 -5.46
CA LEU A 77 -13.11 2.32 -4.28
C LEU A 77 -14.47 2.00 -3.67
N GLY A 78 -14.46 1.42 -2.47
CA GLY A 78 -15.65 1.25 -1.64
C GLY A 78 -15.89 2.44 -0.73
N HIS A 79 -16.83 2.31 0.21
CA HIS A 79 -17.24 3.42 1.08
C HIS A 79 -16.13 3.92 2.02
N TYR A 80 -15.32 3.00 2.57
CA TYR A 80 -14.26 3.30 3.54
C TYR A 80 -12.95 2.58 3.25
N LYS A 81 -12.91 1.81 2.16
CA LYS A 81 -11.76 1.00 1.77
C LYS A 81 -11.53 1.06 0.27
N LEU A 82 -10.26 1.09 -0.10
CA LEU A 82 -9.77 0.90 -1.45
C LEU A 82 -9.31 -0.54 -1.59
N TYR A 83 -9.76 -1.19 -2.66
CA TYR A 83 -9.30 -2.50 -3.09
C TYR A 83 -8.51 -2.38 -4.39
N ALA A 84 -7.39 -3.10 -4.50
CA ALA A 84 -6.60 -3.17 -5.73
C ALA A 84 -6.20 -4.61 -6.05
N VAL A 85 -6.29 -5.00 -7.33
CA VAL A 85 -5.93 -6.34 -7.84
C VAL A 85 -5.14 -6.29 -9.14
#